data_AF-A0A925MBA2-F1
#
_entry.id   AF-A0A925MBA2-F1
#
_cell.length_a   1.000
_cell.length_b   1.000
_cell.length_c   1.000
_cell.angle_alpha   90.00
_cell.angle_beta   90.00
_cell.angle_gamma   90.00
#
_symmetry.space_group_name_H-M   'P 1'
#
loop_
_entity.id
_entity.type
_entity.pdbx_description
1 polymer ?
#
loop_
_entity_poly.entity_id
_entity_poly.type
_entity_poly.pdbx_seq_one_letter_code
_entity_poly.pdbx_strand_id
1 'polypeptide(L)'
;AVAPAAAPAAPAAGAGKNTELETKGIAMMVQMGDMFAANAADCEKLAVGIKTFIAQNRPLLDQLAALEKTQTDAEKKAFAERNLSTQEEVMKKMTPAVNACGENASVQAAMKEFPAD
;
A
#
# COMPACT_ATOMS: atom_id res chain seq x y z
N ALA A 1 34.79 -11.63 -38.22
CA ALA A 1 34.34 -11.51 -36.83
C ALA A 1 32.85 -11.22 -36.85
N VAL A 2 32.03 -12.12 -36.30
CA VAL A 2 30.57 -11.92 -36.24
C VAL A 2 30.27 -11.19 -34.93
N ALA A 3 29.61 -10.03 -35.03
CA ALA A 3 29.22 -9.23 -33.88
C ALA A 3 28.21 -10.00 -33.00
N PRO A 4 28.29 -9.90 -31.66
CA PRO A 4 27.33 -10.57 -30.79
C PRO A 4 25.95 -9.92 -30.96
N ALA A 5 24.95 -10.77 -31.19
CA ALA A 5 23.55 -10.38 -31.24
C ALA A 5 23.13 -9.78 -29.90
N ALA A 6 22.57 -8.57 -29.93
CA ALA A 6 22.02 -7.91 -28.76
C ALA A 6 20.88 -8.78 -28.18
N ALA A 7 20.98 -9.13 -26.90
CA ALA A 7 19.90 -9.76 -26.16
C ALA A 7 18.65 -8.87 -26.22
N PRO A 8 17.43 -9.44 -26.31
CA PRO A 8 16.21 -8.64 -26.32
C PRO A 8 16.14 -7.86 -25.00
N ALA A 9 15.99 -6.54 -25.12
CA ALA A 9 15.78 -5.67 -23.97
C ALA A 9 14.55 -6.16 -23.22
N ALA A 10 14.69 -6.38 -21.91
CA ALA A 10 13.56 -6.64 -21.03
C ALA A 10 12.53 -5.52 -21.20
N PRO A 11 11.21 -5.81 -21.20
CA PRO A 11 10.20 -4.78 -21.31
C PRO A 11 10.45 -3.73 -20.23
N ALA A 12 10.50 -2.46 -20.63
CA ALA A 12 10.63 -1.36 -19.68
C ALA A 12 9.47 -1.46 -18.67
N ALA A 13 9.82 -1.64 -17.39
CA ALA A 13 8.86 -1.92 -16.34
C ALA A 13 7.79 -0.82 -16.17
N GLY A 14 7.98 0.39 -16.73
CA GLY A 14 7.07 1.53 -16.57
C GLY A 14 5.89 1.65 -17.56
N ALA A 15 5.69 0.74 -18.52
CA ALA A 15 4.69 0.91 -19.59
C ALA A 15 3.40 0.06 -19.46
N GLY A 16 3.12 -0.48 -18.27
CA GLY A 16 1.93 -1.33 -18.02
C GLY A 16 0.82 -0.63 -17.25
N LYS A 17 -0.42 -1.14 -17.34
CA LYS A 17 -1.50 -0.84 -16.39
C LYS A 17 -1.32 -1.67 -15.11
N ASN A 18 -1.86 -1.21 -13.98
CA ASN A 18 -1.99 -2.05 -12.80
C ASN A 18 -2.77 -3.33 -13.16
N THR A 19 -2.33 -4.45 -12.62
CA THR A 19 -3.13 -5.67 -12.52
C THR A 19 -4.40 -5.40 -11.71
N GLU A 20 -5.35 -6.32 -11.77
CA GLU A 20 -6.59 -6.18 -10.99
C GLU A 20 -6.30 -6.15 -9.48
N LEU A 21 -5.35 -6.97 -9.01
CA LEU A 21 -4.98 -7.03 -7.60
C LEU A 21 -4.27 -5.73 -7.15
N GLU A 22 -3.34 -5.21 -7.94
CA GLU A 22 -2.72 -3.90 -7.71
C GLU A 22 -3.77 -2.79 -7.68
N THR A 23 -4.75 -2.81 -8.58
CA THR A 23 -5.83 -1.81 -8.63
C THR A 23 -6.69 -1.86 -7.36
N LYS A 24 -7.04 -3.07 -6.88
CA LYS A 24 -7.74 -3.24 -5.60
C LYS A 24 -6.89 -2.77 -4.43
N GLY A 25 -5.58 -3.03 -4.45
CA GLY A 25 -4.64 -2.54 -3.44
C GLY A 25 -4.57 -1.02 -3.37
N ILE A 26 -4.54 -0.33 -4.51
CA ILE A 26 -4.61 1.14 -4.56
C ILE A 26 -5.92 1.66 -3.98
N ALA A 27 -7.06 1.11 -4.40
CA ALA A 27 -8.37 1.51 -3.89
C ALA A 27 -8.46 1.32 -2.36
N MET A 28 -7.94 0.20 -1.87
CA MET A 28 -7.84 -0.08 -0.44
C MET A 28 -6.94 0.93 0.29
N MET A 29 -5.79 1.31 -0.27
CA MET A 29 -4.94 2.37 0.31
C MET A 29 -5.63 3.73 0.36
N VAL A 30 -6.41 4.08 -0.67
CA VAL A 30 -7.21 5.32 -0.68
C VAL A 30 -8.25 5.30 0.45
N GLN A 31 -8.98 4.19 0.59
CA GLN A 31 -9.94 4.01 1.68
C GLN A 31 -9.26 4.07 3.06
N MET A 32 -8.05 3.53 3.20
CA MET A 32 -7.26 3.66 4.42
C MET A 32 -6.94 5.13 4.72
N GLY A 33 -6.44 5.88 3.73
CA GLY A 33 -6.15 7.30 3.88
C GLY A 33 -7.37 8.11 4.32
N ASP A 34 -8.53 7.85 3.72
CA ASP A 34 -9.80 8.50 4.10
C ASP A 34 -10.22 8.16 5.53
N MET A 35 -10.05 6.90 5.95
CA MET A 35 -10.34 6.46 7.32
C MET A 35 -9.42 7.16 8.33
N PHE A 36 -8.12 7.27 8.05
CA PHE A 36 -7.19 7.99 8.92
C PHE A 36 -7.58 9.47 9.01
N ALA A 37 -7.84 10.13 7.87
CA ALA A 37 -8.24 11.54 7.85
C ALA A 37 -9.53 11.80 8.65
N ALA A 38 -10.54 10.93 8.49
CA ALA A 38 -11.82 11.05 9.19
C ALA A 38 -11.73 10.88 10.71
N ASN A 39 -10.69 10.20 11.21
CA ASN A 39 -10.52 9.88 12.62
C ASN A 39 -9.26 10.53 13.25
N ALA A 40 -8.63 11.48 12.55
CA ALA A 40 -7.35 12.05 12.96
C ALA A 40 -7.33 12.72 14.34
N ALA A 41 -8.49 13.17 14.84
CA ALA A 41 -8.62 13.83 16.14
C ALA A 41 -9.06 12.89 17.29
N ASP A 42 -9.34 11.62 17.00
CA ASP A 42 -9.84 10.65 17.98
C ASP A 42 -9.07 9.33 17.83
N CYS A 43 -8.04 9.17 18.65
CA CYS A 43 -7.12 8.03 18.55
C CYS A 43 -7.78 6.68 18.89
N GLU A 44 -8.79 6.66 19.77
CA GLU A 44 -9.51 5.42 20.08
C GLU A 44 -10.42 5.03 18.92
N LYS A 45 -11.11 6.01 18.31
CA LYS A 45 -11.89 5.77 17.11
C LYS A 45 -11.02 5.38 15.91
N LEU A 46 -9.85 5.98 15.77
CA LEU A 46 -8.86 5.58 14.77
C LEU A 46 -8.43 4.12 14.99
N ALA A 47 -8.11 3.71 16.22
CA ALA A 47 -7.76 2.33 16.54
C ALA A 47 -8.88 1.34 16.17
N VAL A 48 -10.14 1.67 16.49
CA VAL A 48 -11.31 0.85 16.08
C VAL A 48 -11.45 0.82 14.55
N GLY A 49 -11.26 1.95 13.89
CA GLY A 49 -11.28 2.08 12.44
C GLY A 49 -10.23 1.20 11.76
N ILE A 50 -9.00 1.19 12.29
CA ILE A 50 -7.90 0.32 11.84
C ILE A 50 -8.28 -1.15 11.96
N LYS A 51 -8.75 -1.59 13.14
CA LYS A 51 -9.14 -3.00 13.34
C LYS A 51 -10.25 -3.43 12.40
N THR A 52 -11.26 -2.58 12.24
CA THR A 52 -12.38 -2.81 11.33
C THR A 52 -11.90 -2.90 9.88
N PHE A 53 -11.02 -1.97 9.48
CA PHE A 53 -10.43 -1.95 8.16
C PHE A 53 -9.65 -3.24 7.86
N ILE A 54 -8.81 -3.70 8.79
CA ILE A 54 -8.06 -4.95 8.65
C ILE A 54 -9.01 -6.13 8.54
N ALA A 55 -10.02 -6.23 9.42
CA ALA A 55 -10.98 -7.34 9.40
C ALA A 55 -11.76 -7.42 8.08
N GLN A 56 -12.19 -6.27 7.53
CA GLN A 56 -12.92 -6.21 6.27
C GLN A 56 -12.05 -6.52 5.05
N ASN A 57 -10.77 -6.13 5.10
CA ASN A 57 -9.85 -6.27 3.96
C ASN A 57 -8.89 -7.45 4.10
N ARG A 58 -9.01 -8.29 5.15
CA ARG A 58 -8.07 -9.38 5.45
C ARG A 58 -7.77 -10.26 4.24
N PRO A 59 -8.76 -10.75 3.47
CA PRO A 59 -8.48 -11.59 2.29
C PRO A 59 -7.68 -10.86 1.21
N LEU A 60 -7.91 -9.55 1.04
CA LEU A 60 -7.19 -8.73 0.08
C LEU A 60 -5.77 -8.42 0.57
N LEU A 61 -5.61 -8.12 1.86
CA LEU A 61 -4.31 -7.91 2.49
C LEU A 61 -3.42 -9.16 2.36
N ASP A 62 -3.98 -10.35 2.59
CA ASP A 62 -3.24 -11.61 2.43
C ASP A 62 -2.82 -11.84 0.96
N GLN A 63 -3.69 -11.51 0.00
CA GLN A 63 -3.35 -11.58 -1.43
C GLN A 63 -2.27 -10.58 -1.84
N LEU A 64 -2.33 -9.35 -1.31
CA LEU A 64 -1.33 -8.31 -1.58
C LEU A 64 0.03 -8.66 -0.97
N ALA A 65 0.05 -9.19 0.26
CA ALA A 65 1.27 -9.68 0.90
C ALA A 65 1.89 -10.86 0.11
N ALA A 66 1.06 -11.78 -0.39
CA ALA A 66 1.54 -12.85 -1.26
C ALA A 66 2.10 -12.32 -2.59
N LEU A 67 1.44 -11.34 -3.21
CA LEU A 67 1.93 -10.70 -4.42
C LEU A 67 3.28 -10.02 -4.18
N GLU A 68 3.41 -9.25 -3.10
CA GLU A 68 4.65 -8.55 -2.74
C GLU A 68 5.85 -9.50 -2.62
N LYS A 69 5.65 -10.70 -2.06
CA LYS A 69 6.70 -11.73 -1.94
C LYS A 69 7.15 -12.32 -3.26
N THR A 70 6.32 -12.22 -4.30
CA THR A 70 6.62 -12.74 -5.64
C THR A 70 7.14 -11.68 -6.61
N GLN A 71 6.92 -10.39 -6.30
CA GLN A 71 7.36 -9.29 -7.15
C GLN A 71 8.87 -9.09 -7.08
N THR A 72 9.48 -8.86 -8.23
CA THR A 72 10.84 -8.37 -8.37
C THR A 72 10.94 -6.89 -7.99
N ASP A 73 12.15 -6.41 -7.66
CA ASP A 73 12.38 -4.99 -7.37
C ASP A 73 11.99 -4.07 -8.53
N ALA A 74 12.15 -4.54 -9.78
CA ALA A 74 11.76 -3.79 -10.96
C ALA A 74 10.23 -3.61 -11.05
N GLU A 75 9.46 -4.64 -10.69
CA GLU A 75 7.99 -4.58 -10.65
C GLU A 75 7.51 -3.69 -9.51
N LYS A 76 8.10 -3.84 -8.31
CA LYS A 76 7.80 -2.96 -7.16
C LYS A 76 8.07 -1.50 -7.49
N LYS A 77 9.20 -1.21 -8.13
CA LYS A 77 9.56 0.14 -8.57
C LYS A 77 8.57 0.68 -9.60
N ALA A 78 8.23 -0.12 -10.61
CA ALA A 78 7.27 0.29 -11.64
C ALA A 78 5.88 0.57 -11.06
N PHE A 79 5.40 -0.27 -10.14
CA PHE A 79 4.16 -0.04 -9.42
C PHE A 79 4.24 1.26 -8.61
N ALA A 80 5.35 1.49 -7.89
CA ALA A 80 5.55 2.71 -7.11
C ALA A 80 5.54 3.97 -7.98
N GLU A 81 6.29 3.98 -9.08
CA GLU A 81 6.36 5.10 -10.03
C GLU A 81 4.98 5.39 -10.65
N ARG A 82 4.25 4.35 -11.06
CA ARG A 82 2.93 4.47 -11.66
C ARG A 82 1.87 5.01 -10.71
N ASN A 83 1.98 4.70 -9.42
CA ASN A 83 0.98 5.06 -8.42
C ASN A 83 1.48 6.13 -7.42
N LEU A 84 2.59 6.80 -7.74
CA LEU A 84 3.26 7.73 -6.83
C LEU A 84 2.31 8.82 -6.34
N SER A 85 1.59 9.49 -7.26
CA SER A 85 0.65 10.56 -6.90
C SER A 85 -0.44 10.10 -5.94
N THR A 86 -0.99 8.90 -6.15
CA THR A 86 -2.00 8.34 -5.25
C THR A 86 -1.41 8.00 -3.88
N GLN A 87 -0.21 7.43 -3.84
CA GLN A 87 0.48 7.14 -2.58
C GLN A 87 0.78 8.43 -1.80
N GLU A 88 1.24 9.49 -2.48
CA GLU A 88 1.48 10.80 -1.86
C GLU A 88 0.19 11.41 -1.30
N GLU A 89 -0.92 11.32 -2.02
CA GLU A 89 -2.21 11.81 -1.53
C GLU A 89 -2.70 11.04 -0.31
N VAL A 90 -2.57 9.71 -0.31
CA VAL A 90 -2.91 8.87 0.84
C VAL A 90 -2.04 9.23 2.04
N MET A 91 -0.73 9.36 1.86
CA MET A 91 0.18 9.76 2.92
C MET A 91 -0.18 11.13 3.49
N LYS A 92 -0.49 12.12 2.64
CA LYS A 92 -0.95 13.44 3.09
C LYS A 92 -2.22 13.35 3.95
N LYS A 93 -3.17 12.47 3.60
CA LYS A 93 -4.39 12.23 4.39
C LYS A 93 -4.10 11.55 5.73
N MET A 94 -3.12 10.65 5.77
CA MET A 94 -2.76 9.91 6.98
C MET A 94 -1.91 10.73 7.96
N THR A 95 -1.05 11.63 7.46
CA THR A 95 -0.09 12.39 8.28
C THR A 95 -0.69 13.03 9.53
N PRO A 96 -1.85 13.73 9.50
CA PRO A 96 -2.42 14.34 10.70
C PRO A 96 -2.75 13.30 11.78
N ALA A 97 -3.36 12.18 11.38
CA ALA A 97 -3.72 11.09 12.28
C ALA A 97 -2.48 10.39 12.84
N VAL A 98 -1.44 10.18 12.02
CA VAL A 98 -0.17 9.59 12.48
C VAL A 98 0.53 10.52 13.48
N ASN A 99 0.58 11.83 13.20
CA ASN A 99 1.19 12.80 14.12
C ASN A 99 0.43 12.92 15.43
N ALA A 100 -0.91 12.84 15.39
CA ALA A 100 -1.75 12.97 16.58
C ALA A 100 -1.80 11.67 17.41
N CYS A 101 -1.79 10.51 16.75
CA CYS A 101 -2.16 9.24 17.37
C CYS A 101 -1.12 8.12 17.21
N GLY A 102 0.02 8.35 16.56
CA GLY A 102 1.03 7.32 16.31
C GLY A 102 1.66 6.74 17.59
N GLU A 103 1.66 7.50 18.67
CA GLU A 103 2.14 7.04 19.99
C GLU A 103 1.02 6.48 20.89
N ASN A 104 -0.24 6.50 20.44
CA ASN A 104 -1.34 5.92 21.20
C ASN A 104 -1.25 4.38 21.19
N ALA A 105 -1.34 3.77 22.39
CA ALA A 105 -1.20 2.33 22.57
C ALA A 105 -2.26 1.50 21.82
N SER A 106 -3.52 1.97 21.77
CA SER A 106 -4.60 1.31 21.04
C SER A 106 -4.33 1.31 19.53
N VAL A 107 -3.85 2.43 18.99
CA VAL A 107 -3.47 2.56 17.57
C VAL A 107 -2.30 1.64 17.24
N GLN A 108 -1.24 1.64 18.06
CA GLN A 108 -0.10 0.74 17.86
C GLN A 108 -0.50 -0.73 17.95
N ALA A 109 -1.40 -1.09 18.87
CA ALA A 109 -1.92 -2.44 18.98
C ALA A 109 -2.72 -2.84 17.73
N ALA A 110 -3.58 -1.95 17.22
CA ALA A 110 -4.35 -2.18 16.00
C ALA A 110 -3.44 -2.32 14.76
N MET A 111 -2.38 -1.51 14.66
CA MET A 111 -1.40 -1.58 13.57
C MET A 111 -0.64 -2.91 13.52
N LYS A 112 -0.39 -3.55 14.68
CA LYS A 112 0.23 -4.89 14.74
C LYS A 112 -0.65 -6.01 14.19
N GLU A 113 -1.93 -5.75 13.93
CA GLU A 113 -2.84 -6.72 13.32
C GLU A 113 -2.76 -6.73 11.79
N PHE A 114 -2.05 -5.78 11.17
CA PHE A 114 -1.74 -5.88 9.75
C PHE A 114 -0.92 -7.15 9.49
N PRO A 115 -1.20 -7.89 8.41
CA PRO A 115 -0.35 -9.01 8.03
C PRO A 115 1.03 -8.46 7.72
N ALA A 116 2.00 -8.81 8.55
CA ALA A 116 3.40 -8.56 8.29
C ALA A 116 3.91 -9.52 7.21
N ASP A 117 4.92 -9.09 6.45
CA ASP A 117 5.76 -9.98 5.64
C ASP A 117 6.29 -11.18 6.43
#